data_AF-A0A7R9MRP0-F1
#
_entry.id   AF-A0A7R9MRP0-F1
#
_cell.length_a   1.000
_cell.length_b   1.000
_cell.length_c   1.000
_cell.angle_alpha   90.00
_cell.angle_beta   90.00
_cell.angle_gamma   90.00
#
_symmetry.space_group_name_H-M   'P 1'
#
loop_
_entity.id
_entity.type
_entity.pdbx_description
1 polymer ?
#
loop_
_entity_poly.entity_id
_entity_poly.type
_entity_poly.pdbx_seq_one_letter_code
_entity_poly.pdbx_strand_id
1 'polypeptide(L)' 'MNTIVMDNVKVEEGSNIQGSIICSQANIGTNSEIKDCIIASAQNIHSLAKLTNEVILDVNQMMECDLSMTSYQ' A
#
# COMPACT_ATOMS: atom_id res chain seq x y z
N MET A 1 17.94 4.32 -6.16
CA MET A 1 16.50 4.45 -6.44
C MET A 1 16.17 3.50 -7.57
N ASN A 2 15.71 2.30 -7.22
CA ASN A 2 15.34 1.26 -8.19
C ASN A 2 13.84 1.02 -8.02
N THR A 3 13.05 1.99 -8.48
CA THR A 3 11.59 1.96 -8.35
C THR A 3 10.99 2.08 -9.73
N ILE A 4 10.02 1.22 -10.04
CA ILE A 4 9.25 1.31 -11.28
C ILE A 4 7.95 2.02 -10.95
N VAL A 5 7.66 3.12 -11.63
CA VAL A 5 6.44 3.91 -11.44
C VAL A 5 5.68 3.94 -12.77
N MET A 6 4.42 3.48 -12.75
CA MET A 6 3.54 3.49 -13.92
C MET A 6 2.73 4.80 -14.02
N ASP A 7 1.86 4.89 -15.03
CA ASP A 7 1.10 6.10 -15.35
C ASP A 7 0.18 6.59 -14.22
N ASN A 8 0.10 7.92 -14.07
CA ASN A 8 -0.82 8.60 -13.16
C ASN A 8 -0.66 8.22 -11.68
N VAL A 9 0.56 7.89 -11.24
CA VAL A 9 0.89 7.67 -9.83
C VAL A 9 1.08 9.00 -9.11
N LYS A 10 0.45 9.15 -7.95
CA LYS A 10 0.64 10.30 -7.06
C LYS A 10 1.50 9.89 -5.88
N VAL A 11 2.60 10.61 -5.65
CA VAL A 11 3.44 10.44 -4.48
C VAL A 11 3.48 11.75 -3.72
N GLU A 12 2.97 11.74 -2.48
CA GLU A 12 2.96 12.91 -1.62
C GLU A 12 4.34 13.16 -0.98
N GLU A 13 4.54 14.38 -0.48
CA GLU A 13 5.81 14.85 0.08
C GLU A 13 6.29 14.00 1.28
N GLY A 14 7.61 13.88 1.40
CA GLY A 14 8.26 13.14 2.49
C GLY A 14 8.23 11.62 2.32
N SER A 15 7.66 11.11 1.22
CA SER A 15 7.61 9.67 0.97
C SER A 15 8.93 9.14 0.42
N ASN A 16 9.36 8.00 0.94
CA ASN A 16 10.58 7.31 0.52
C ASN A 16 10.21 5.96 -0.11
N ILE A 17 10.48 5.81 -1.40
CA ILE A 17 10.14 4.60 -2.16
C ILE A 17 11.44 3.98 -2.72
N GLN A 18 11.73 2.74 -2.33
CA GLN A 18 12.96 2.04 -2.72
C GLN A 18 12.66 0.60 -3.14
N GLY A 19 13.28 0.12 -4.22
CA GLY A 19 13.17 -1.28 -4.63
C GLY A 19 11.75 -1.73 -4.99
N SER A 20 10.83 -0.78 -5.22
CA SER A 20 9.39 -1.05 -5.25
C SER A 20 8.80 -0.86 -6.64
N ILE A 21 7.67 -1.50 -6.90
CA ILE A 21 6.90 -1.36 -8.14
C ILE A 21 5.57 -0.70 -7.78
N ILE A 22 5.32 0.48 -8.35
CA ILE A 22 4.08 1.24 -8.17
C ILE A 22 3.30 1.21 -9.49
N CYS A 23 2.15 0.55 -9.49
CA CYS A 23 1.28 0.44 -10.64
C CYS A 23 0.39 1.69 -10.83
N SER A 24 -0.26 1.80 -11.99
CA SER A 24 -0.94 3.02 -12.43
C SER A 24 -2.04 3.49 -11.48
N GLN A 25 -2.25 4.80 -11.35
CA GLN A 25 -3.27 5.41 -10.48
C GLN A 25 -3.10 5.13 -8.98
N ALA A 26 -1.95 4.62 -8.53
CA ALA A 26 -1.67 4.48 -7.11
C ALA A 26 -1.42 5.86 -6.47
N ASN A 27 -1.92 6.05 -5.25
CA ASN A 27 -1.69 7.24 -4.44
C ASN A 27 -0.91 6.86 -3.19
N ILE A 28 0.25 7.48 -2.98
CA ILE A 28 1.10 7.29 -1.82
C ILE A 28 0.98 8.51 -0.92
N GLY A 29 0.43 8.32 0.29
CA GLY A 29 0.28 9.38 1.29
C GLY A 29 1.60 9.95 1.80
N THR A 30 1.54 11.13 2.44
CA THR A 30 2.71 11.86 2.94
C THR A 30 3.53 11.07 3.95
N ASN A 31 4.85 11.26 3.96
CA ASN A 31 5.79 10.64 4.90
C ASN A 31 5.73 9.10 4.94
N SER A 32 5.36 8.45 3.82
CA SER A 32 5.28 6.99 3.75
C SER A 32 6.61 6.35 3.35
N GLU A 33 6.94 5.23 3.97
CA GLU A 33 8.15 4.46 3.71
C GLU A 33 7.77 3.15 3.02
N ILE A 34 8.15 3.02 1.75
CA ILE A 34 7.81 1.87 0.90
C ILE A 34 9.11 1.26 0.40
N LYS A 35 9.38 0.02 0.81
CA LYS A 35 10.65 -0.64 0.49
C LYS A 35 10.42 -2.07 0.02
N ASP A 36 10.98 -2.42 -1.13
CA ASP A 36 10.87 -3.77 -1.71
C ASP A 36 9.41 -4.25 -1.83
N CYS A 37 8.50 -3.32 -2.17
CA CYS A 37 7.06 -3.54 -2.22
C CYS A 37 6.49 -3.54 -3.64
N ILE A 38 5.34 -4.18 -3.83
CA ILE A 38 4.57 -4.13 -5.08
C ILE A 38 3.20 -3.53 -4.75
N ILE A 39 2.90 -2.35 -5.28
CA ILE A 39 1.64 -1.63 -5.11
C ILE A 39 0.82 -1.77 -6.39
N ALA A 40 -0.34 -2.41 -6.32
CA ALA A 40 -1.25 -2.57 -7.45
C ALA A 40 -1.85 -1.24 -7.93
N SER A 41 -2.49 -1.28 -9.10
CA SER A 41 -3.12 -0.10 -9.68
C SER A 41 -4.28 0.38 -8.82
N ALA A 42 -4.50 1.70 -8.81
CA ALA A 42 -5.59 2.35 -8.07
C ALA A 42 -5.57 2.12 -6.54
N GLN A 43 -4.42 1.73 -5.97
CA GLN A 43 -4.27 1.58 -4.52
C GLN A 43 -4.07 2.93 -3.83
N ASN A 44 -4.63 3.08 -2.64
CA ASN A 44 -4.44 4.26 -1.79
C ASN A 44 -3.65 3.86 -0.54
N ILE A 45 -2.39 4.25 -0.49
CA ILE A 45 -1.54 4.06 0.67
C ILE A 45 -1.71 5.25 1.61
N HIS A 46 -2.07 4.96 2.86
CA HIS A 46 -2.22 5.99 3.89
C HIS A 46 -0.91 6.74 4.15
N SER A 47 -1.02 7.98 4.64
CA SER A 47 0.13 8.74 5.14
C SER A 47 0.81 8.01 6.30
N LEU A 48 2.13 8.16 6.42
CA LEU A 48 2.95 7.51 7.45
C LEU A 48 2.94 5.97 7.38
N ALA A 49 2.50 5.39 6.27
CA ALA A 49 2.53 3.95 6.08
C ALA A 49 3.97 3.46 5.99
N LYS A 50 4.25 2.31 6.62
CA LYS A 50 5.55 1.64 6.56
C LYS A 50 5.35 0.25 5.96
N LEU A 51 5.67 0.12 4.68
CA LEU A 51 5.49 -1.10 3.91
C LEU A 51 6.88 -1.62 3.56
N THR A 52 7.18 -2.87 3.89
CA THR A 52 8.48 -3.48 3.59
C THR A 52 8.33 -4.94 3.22
N ASN A 53 8.80 -5.34 2.04
CA ASN A 53 8.64 -6.70 1.50
C ASN A 53 7.17 -7.13 1.37
N GLU A 54 6.28 -6.19 1.06
CA GLU A 54 4.84 -6.43 0.97
C GLU A 54 4.30 -6.29 -0.46
N VAL A 55 3.28 -7.06 -0.76
CA VAL A 55 2.58 -7.04 -2.05
C VAL A 55 1.14 -6.61 -1.80
N ILE A 56 0.87 -5.33 -2.09
CA ILE A 56 -0.42 -4.67 -1.88
C ILE A 56 -1.20 -4.83 -3.18
N LEU A 57 -2.09 -5.81 -3.21
CA LEU A 57 -3.01 -6.07 -4.32
C LEU A 57 -4.42 -5.66 -3.89
N ASP A 58 -5.30 -5.37 -4.84
CA ASP A 58 -6.72 -5.20 -4.54
C ASP A 58 -7.27 -6.52 -4.00
N VAL A 59 -7.42 -6.59 -2.68
CA VAL A 59 -8.00 -7.75 -1.99
C VAL A 59 -9.48 -7.46 -1.74
N ASN A 60 -10.26 -7.17 -2.78
CA ASN A 60 -11.72 -7.31 -2.71
C ASN A 60 -12.19 -8.79 -2.52
N GLN A 61 -11.32 -9.68 -2.02
CA GLN A 61 -11.64 -11.06 -1.66
C GLN A 61 -10.90 -11.56 -0.40
N MET A 62 -10.74 -10.75 0.64
CA MET A 62 -10.57 -11.30 1.98
C MET A 62 -11.69 -10.77 2.85
N MET A 63 -12.73 -11.59 2.94
CA MET A 63 -13.82 -11.47 3.88
C MET A 63 -13.23 -11.27 5.28
N GLU A 64 -13.54 -10.14 5.89
CA GLU A 64 -13.41 -9.93 7.33
C GLU A 64 -14.31 -10.99 7.99
N CYS A 65 -13.70 -12.05 8.55
CA CYS A 65 -14.36 -12.76 9.62
C CYS A 65 -14.01 -11.99 10.90
N ASP A 66 -14.78 -10.95 11.18
CA ASP A 66 -14.92 -10.42 12.54
C ASP A 66 -15.22 -11.60 13.48
N LEU A 67 -14.22 -12.04 14.24
CA LEU A 67 -14.44 -12.82 15.45
C LEU A 67 -14.75 -11.84 16.60
N SER A 68 -15.75 -10.99 16.39
CA SER A 68 -16.45 -10.32 17.48
C SER A 68 -17.62 -11.21 17.94
N MET A 69 -17.32 -12.23 18.73
CA MET A 69 -18.30 -12.77 19.68
C MET A 69 -17.64 -12.86 21.05
N THR A 70 -17.55 -11.70 21.68
CA THR A 70 -17.57 -11.55 23.12
C THR A 70 -18.81 -12.28 23.67
N SER A 71 -18.60 -13.11 24.69
CA SER A 71 -19.59 -13.69 25.59
C SER A 71 -20.48 -14.82 25.04
N TYR A 72 -20.14 -16.05 25.40
CA TYR A 72 -21.14 -17.02 25.85
C TYR A 72 -20.85 -17.36 27.32
N GLN A 73 -21.95 -17.46 28.08
CA GLN A 73 -22.07 -17.48 29.54
C GLN A 73 -21.09 -18.36 30.32
#